data_AF-A0AA38CUA9-F1
#
_entry.id   AF-A0AA38CUA9-F1
#
_cell.length_a   1.000
_cell.length_b   1.000
_cell.length_c   1.000
_cell.angle_alpha   90.00
_cell.angle_beta   90.00
_cell.angle_gamma   90.00
#
_symmetry.space_group_name_H-M   'P 1'
#
loop_
_entity.id
_entity.type
_entity.pdbx_description
1 polymer ?
#
loop_
_entity_poly.entity_id
_entity_poly.type
_entity_poly.pdbx_seq_one_letter_code
_entity_poly.pdbx_strand_id
1 'polypeptide(L)'
;VPLLHSNAVSNKKNHKGNKSQVPVPVEKKRKNEKEEEGGKVKCKVEVISWREMRVSAKVVIEANEQSVWEVLTDYERLAEFIPNLVLNEIIQGNKQGRIGVRQRGMQRN
;
A
#
# COMPACT_ATOMS: atom_id res chain seq x y z
N VAL A 1 24.15 -25.74 -42.97
CA VAL A 1 23.83 -25.79 -44.42
C VAL A 1 22.98 -27.04 -44.68
N PRO A 2 21.98 -27.00 -45.58
CA PRO A 2 20.56 -27.00 -45.21
C PRO A 2 19.71 -28.03 -46.00
N LEU A 3 18.37 -27.86 -46.01
CA LEU A 3 17.38 -28.26 -47.06
C LEU A 3 16.80 -29.71 -46.94
N LEU A 4 15.50 -30.04 -47.09
CA LEU A 4 14.26 -29.37 -47.54
C LEU A 4 13.00 -30.14 -47.08
N HIS A 5 11.93 -29.35 -46.90
CA HIS A 5 10.47 -29.55 -46.97
C HIS A 5 9.84 -30.84 -47.54
N SER A 6 8.68 -31.20 -46.97
CA SER A 6 7.39 -31.45 -47.69
C SER A 6 6.25 -31.60 -46.64
N ASN A 7 5.35 -30.63 -46.51
CA ASN A 7 4.05 -30.43 -47.20
C ASN A 7 2.91 -31.39 -46.80
N ALA A 8 1.89 -30.83 -46.15
CA ALA A 8 0.50 -31.27 -46.24
C ALA A 8 -0.45 -30.07 -46.07
N VAL A 9 -1.56 -30.12 -46.80
CA VAL A 9 -2.40 -29.02 -47.29
C VAL A 9 -3.73 -28.90 -46.51
N SER A 10 -4.21 -27.65 -46.37
CA SER A 10 -5.59 -27.14 -46.16
C SER A 10 -6.54 -27.76 -45.13
N ASN A 11 -7.23 -26.93 -44.32
CA ASN A 11 -8.53 -26.32 -44.70
C ASN A 11 -9.10 -25.38 -43.62
N LYS A 12 -9.98 -24.47 -44.07
CA LYS A 12 -10.75 -23.38 -43.42
C LYS A 12 -11.46 -23.67 -42.08
N LYS A 13 -11.75 -22.54 -41.38
CA LYS A 13 -12.82 -22.19 -40.38
C LYS A 13 -12.17 -21.70 -39.07
N ASN A 14 -12.58 -20.65 -38.34
CA ASN A 14 -13.79 -19.84 -38.32
C ASN A 14 -13.50 -18.48 -37.63
N HIS A 15 -14.38 -17.51 -37.89
CA HIS A 15 -14.49 -16.22 -37.22
C HIS A 15 -14.77 -16.31 -35.71
N LYS A 16 -14.46 -15.19 -35.04
CA LYS A 16 -14.90 -14.70 -33.71
C LYS A 16 -14.19 -15.28 -32.49
N GLY A 17 -13.09 -14.62 -32.11
CA GLY A 17 -12.59 -14.60 -30.74
C GLY A 17 -12.86 -13.23 -30.10
N ASN A 18 -14.04 -13.05 -29.52
CA ASN A 18 -14.26 -12.01 -28.52
C ASN A 18 -13.31 -12.30 -27.35
N LYS A 19 -12.22 -11.55 -27.23
CA LYS A 19 -11.47 -11.47 -25.98
C LYS A 19 -12.02 -10.27 -25.23
N SER A 20 -12.93 -10.59 -24.32
CA SER A 20 -13.53 -9.73 -23.33
C SER A 20 -12.48 -8.76 -22.77
N GLN A 21 -12.61 -7.49 -23.15
CA GLN A 21 -12.14 -6.41 -22.29
C GLN A 21 -12.97 -6.51 -21.01
N VAL A 22 -12.35 -7.00 -19.94
CA VAL A 22 -12.87 -6.79 -18.60
C VAL A 22 -12.92 -5.26 -18.42
N PRO A 23 -14.10 -4.66 -18.27
CA PRO A 23 -14.17 -3.23 -18.06
C PRO A 23 -13.55 -2.95 -16.69
N VAL A 24 -12.45 -2.20 -16.69
CA VAL A 24 -11.89 -1.59 -15.48
C VAL A 24 -13.02 -0.78 -14.86
N PRO A 25 -13.45 -1.04 -13.61
CA PRO A 25 -14.47 -0.22 -12.98
C PRO A 25 -13.95 1.22 -12.89
N VAL A 26 -14.57 2.13 -13.64
CA VAL A 26 -14.33 3.56 -13.53
C VAL A 26 -14.79 3.97 -12.14
N GLU A 27 -13.82 4.12 -11.25
CA GLU A 27 -14.01 4.43 -9.86
C GLU A 27 -14.68 5.82 -9.74
N LYS A 28 -15.95 5.82 -9.32
CA LYS A 28 -16.66 7.06 -8.97
C LYS A 28 -15.84 7.77 -7.89
N LYS A 29 -15.22 8.90 -8.25
CA LYS A 29 -14.65 9.86 -7.29
C LYS A 29 -15.72 10.26 -6.28
N ARG A 30 -15.76 9.57 -5.14
CA ARG A 30 -16.52 10.01 -3.96
C ARG A 30 -15.74 11.17 -3.35
N LYS A 31 -16.03 12.38 -3.81
CA LYS A 31 -15.66 13.60 -3.06
C LYS A 31 -16.51 13.63 -1.79
N ASN A 32 -15.95 13.14 -0.69
CA ASN A 32 -16.45 13.44 0.65
C ASN A 32 -15.47 14.42 1.29
N GLU A 33 -15.54 15.67 0.86
CA GLU A 33 -14.99 16.80 1.61
C GLU A 33 -16.14 17.32 2.48
N LYS A 34 -16.24 16.78 3.69
CA LYS A 34 -16.98 17.42 4.78
C LYS A 34 -15.95 18.00 5.73
N GLU A 35 -15.88 19.32 5.76
CA GLU A 35 -15.14 20.06 6.77
C GLU A 35 -15.96 20.05 8.06
N GLU A 36 -15.47 19.32 9.06
CA GLU A 36 -15.93 19.42 10.45
C GLU A 36 -14.88 20.22 11.21
N GLU A 37 -15.27 21.37 11.75
CA GLU A 37 -14.47 22.15 12.69
C GLU A 37 -14.34 21.38 14.01
N GLY A 38 -13.13 20.90 14.29
CA GLY A 38 -12.76 20.23 15.53
C GLY A 38 -11.92 18.96 15.31
N GLY A 39 -10.60 19.06 15.50
CA GLY A 39 -9.71 17.92 15.82
C GLY A 39 -9.58 16.77 14.80
N LYS A 40 -10.26 16.83 13.64
CA LYS A 40 -10.30 15.72 12.68
C LYS A 40 -9.14 15.85 11.69
N VAL A 41 -8.14 14.98 11.84
CA VAL A 41 -7.03 14.86 10.87
C VAL A 41 -7.61 14.58 9.49
N LYS A 42 -7.35 15.47 8.52
CA LYS A 42 -7.74 15.27 7.12
C LYS A 42 -6.90 14.12 6.55
N CYS A 43 -7.56 13.00 6.25
CA CYS A 43 -6.94 11.83 5.61
C CYS A 43 -7.38 11.76 4.14
N LYS A 44 -6.41 11.66 3.24
CA LYS A 44 -6.61 11.41 1.81
C LYS A 44 -6.25 9.97 1.50
N VAL A 45 -7.16 9.27 0.84
CA VAL A 45 -6.98 7.90 0.38
C VAL A 45 -6.98 7.89 -1.15
N GLU A 46 -5.94 7.32 -1.74
CA GLU A 46 -5.76 7.15 -3.17
C GLU A 46 -5.70 5.65 -3.49
N VAL A 47 -6.61 5.16 -4.34
CA VAL A 47 -6.55 3.79 -4.87
C VAL A 47 -5.61 3.78 -6.06
N ILE A 48 -4.49 3.08 -5.96
CA ILE A 48 -3.45 3.02 -7.00
C ILE A 48 -3.70 1.80 -7.89
N SER A 49 -4.03 0.65 -7.31
CA SER A 49 -4.40 -0.57 -8.03
C SER A 49 -5.27 -1.50 -7.16
N TRP A 50 -5.66 -2.67 -7.68
CA TRP A 50 -6.55 -3.65 -7.02
C TRP A 50 -6.13 -4.06 -5.59
N ARG A 51 -4.84 -3.95 -5.24
CA ARG A 51 -4.32 -4.21 -3.88
C ARG A 51 -3.32 -3.16 -3.41
N GLU A 52 -3.31 -1.99 -4.05
CA GLU A 52 -2.40 -0.92 -3.69
C GLU A 52 -3.20 0.34 -3.42
N MET A 53 -3.03 0.87 -2.22
CA MET A 53 -3.64 2.11 -1.80
C MET A 53 -2.58 2.95 -1.10
N ARG A 54 -2.68 4.27 -1.27
CA ARG A 54 -1.90 5.24 -0.53
C ARG A 54 -2.81 6.03 0.39
N VAL A 55 -2.47 6.05 1.66
CA VAL A 55 -3.12 6.89 2.67
C VAL A 55 -2.14 7.98 3.06
N SER A 56 -2.59 9.23 3.02
CA SER A 56 -1.82 10.38 3.45
C SER A 56 -2.64 11.23 4.39
N ALA A 57 -2.00 11.78 5.42
CA ALA A 57 -2.64 12.60 6.43
C ALA A 57 -1.64 13.64 6.91
N LYS A 58 -2.14 14.76 7.44
CA LYS A 58 -1.30 15.81 8.03
C LYS A 58 -1.92 16.28 9.33
N VAL A 59 -1.07 16.44 10.34
CA VAL A 59 -1.39 17.06 11.62
C VAL A 59 -0.35 18.13 11.92
N VAL A 60 -0.75 19.18 12.64
CA VAL A 60 0.16 20.19 13.18
C VAL A 60 0.46 19.78 14.62
N ILE A 61 1.74 19.77 14.99
CA ILE A 61 2.20 19.45 16.34
C ILE A 61 2.89 20.69 16.89
N GLU A 62 2.48 21.12 18.09
CA GLU A 62 3.10 22.24 18.80
C GLU A 62 4.40 21.79 19.50
N ALA A 63 5.39 21.39 18.71
CA ALA A 63 6.72 20.99 19.17
C ALA A 63 7.78 21.35 18.13
N ASN A 64 9.05 21.43 18.55
CA ASN A 64 10.16 21.56 17.61
C ASN A 64 10.35 20.26 16.82
N GLU A 65 10.83 20.39 15.59
CA GLU A 65 11.06 19.26 14.68
C GLU A 65 11.97 18.18 15.28
N GLN A 66 13.04 18.60 15.96
CA GLN A 66 14.00 17.67 16.57
C GLN A 66 13.36 16.77 17.63
N SER A 67 12.44 17.29 18.45
CA SER A 67 11.78 16.48 19.47
C SER A 67 10.75 15.53 18.88
N VAL A 68 10.07 15.92 17.80
CA VAL A 68 9.21 15.00 17.04
C VAL A 68 10.07 13.89 16.42
N TRP A 69 11.23 14.23 15.86
CA TRP A 69 12.16 13.27 15.28
C TRP A 69 12.67 12.26 16.31
N GLU A 70 13.11 12.73 17.47
CA GLU A 70 13.58 11.88 18.58
C GLU A 70 12.52 10.86 18.99
N VAL A 71 11.26 11.28 19.14
CA VAL A 71 10.15 10.38 19.47
C VAL A 71 9.88 9.36 18.37
N LEU A 72 9.83 9.80 17.10
CA LEU A 72 9.51 8.90 15.97
C LEU A 72 10.63 7.92 15.62
N THR A 73 11.86 8.20 16.05
CA THR A 73 13.04 7.37 15.77
C THR A 73 13.57 6.61 16.98
N ASP A 74 13.02 6.85 18.18
CA ASP A 74 13.20 5.98 19.33
C ASP A 74 12.38 4.69 19.15
N TYR A 75 12.91 3.79 18.31
CA TYR A 75 12.28 2.50 18.04
C TYR A 75 12.17 1.63 19.28
N GLU A 76 12.94 1.85 20.35
CA GLU A 76 12.79 1.06 21.57
C GLU A 76 11.55 1.49 22.36
N ARG A 77 11.25 2.80 22.39
CA ARG A 77 10.14 3.38 23.16
C ARG A 77 8.95 3.83 22.34
N LEU A 78 8.94 3.62 21.02
CA LEU A 78 7.88 4.07 20.11
C LEU A 78 6.46 3.66 20.54
N ALA A 79 6.30 2.48 21.15
CA ALA A 79 5.02 1.99 21.66
C ALA A 79 4.47 2.81 22.84
N GLU A 80 5.30 3.57 23.56
CA GLU A 80 4.85 4.51 24.60
C GLU A 80 4.10 5.71 24.02
N PHE A 81 4.37 6.06 22.76
CA PHE A 81 3.85 7.27 22.11
C PHE A 81 2.71 7.01 21.12
N ILE A 82 2.72 5.88 20.41
CA ILE A 82 1.74 5.59 19.36
C ILE A 82 0.56 4.80 19.96
N PRO A 83 -0.65 5.39 20.09
CA PRO A 83 -1.73 4.79 20.89
C PRO A 83 -2.20 3.40 20.42
N ASN A 84 -2.07 3.13 19.13
CA ASN A 84 -2.50 1.86 18.53
C ASN A 84 -1.35 0.84 18.43
N LEU A 85 -0.17 1.13 19.00
CA LEU A 85 1.00 0.26 19.01
C LEU A 85 1.30 -0.19 20.44
N VAL A 86 1.03 -1.45 20.73
CA VAL A 86 1.22 -2.05 22.07
C VAL A 86 2.66 -2.52 22.27
N LEU A 87 3.34 -2.94 21.21
CA LEU A 87 4.70 -3.46 21.25
C LEU A 87 5.46 -3.02 20.02
N ASN A 88 6.71 -2.60 20.22
CA ASN A 88 7.71 -2.43 19.17
C ASN A 88 9.02 -3.07 19.63
N GLU A 89 9.40 -4.19 19.05
CA GLU A 89 10.59 -4.96 19.44
C GLU A 89 11.56 -5.08 18.27
N ILE A 90 12.81 -4.69 18.47
CA ILE A 90 13.88 -4.89 17.50
C ILE A 90 14.35 -6.35 17.61
N ILE A 91 14.32 -7.07 16.49
CA ILE A 91 14.78 -8.46 16.41
C ILE A 91 15.90 -8.58 15.38
N GLN A 92 16.80 -9.55 15.58
CA GLN A 92 17.83 -9.85 14.58
C GLN A 92 17.17 -10.22 13.24
N GLY A 93 17.58 -9.53 12.18
CA GLY A 93 17.14 -9.87 10.84
C GLY A 93 17.69 -11.24 10.44
N ASN A 94 16.92 -11.95 9.62
CA ASN A 94 17.29 -13.27 9.08
C ASN A 94 18.44 -13.23 8.05
N LYS A 95 18.99 -12.04 7.75
CA LYS A 95 20.09 -11.81 6.81
C LYS A 95 21.06 -10.81 7.41
N GLN A 96 22.35 -10.99 7.12
CA GLN A 96 23.41 -10.07 7.54
C GLN A 96 23.04 -8.61 7.22
N GLY A 97 23.17 -7.73 8.20
CA GLY A 97 22.93 -6.29 8.04
C GLY A 97 21.46 -5.87 7.99
N ARG A 98 20.50 -6.78 8.23
CA ARG A 98 19.09 -6.41 8.35
C ARG A 98 18.66 -6.36 9.80
N ILE A 99 17.86 -5.35 10.12
CA ILE A 99 17.13 -5.25 11.38
C ILE A 99 15.69 -5.67 11.10
N GLY A 100 15.18 -6.61 11.90
CA GLY A 100 13.76 -6.95 11.92
C GLY A 100 13.06 -6.14 13.00
N VAL A 101 11.78 -5.84 12.80
CA VAL A 101 10.95 -5.22 13.83
C VAL A 101 9.68 -6.06 13.99
N ARG A 102 9.34 -6.38 15.23
CA ARG A 102 8.07 -7.00 15.60
C ARG A 102 7.17 -5.94 16.22
N GLN A 103 6.02 -5.71 15.59
CA GLN A 103 5.01 -4.78 16.08
C GLN A 103 3.71 -5.51 16.41
N ARG A 104 3.09 -5.14 17.55
CA ARG A 104 1.73 -5.57 17.90
C ARG A 104 0.86 -4.35 18.04
N GLY A 105 -0.18 -4.25 17.20
CA GLY A 105 -1.18 -3.19 17.31
C GLY A 105 -2.32 -3.54 18.26
N MET A 106 -3.07 -2.52 18.68
CA MET A 106 -4.38 -2.66 19.32
C MET A 106 -5.36 -1.71 18.66
N GLN A 107 -6.50 -2.24 18.23
CA GLN A 107 -7.61 -1.45 17.74
C GLN A 107 -8.74 -1.56 18.76
N ARG A 108 -9.18 -0.41 19.28
CA ARG A 108 -10.38 -0.35 20.12
C ARG A 108 -11.59 -0.31 19.18
N ASN A 109 -12.45 -1.32 19.28
CA ASN A 109 -13.77 -1.34 18.63
C ASN A 109 -14.73 -0.39 19.31
#